data_AF-A0A7S0QT92-F1
#
_entry.id   AF-A0A7S0QT92-F1
#
_cell.length_a   1.000
_cell.length_b   1.000
_cell.length_c   1.000
_cell.angle_alpha   90.00
_cell.angle_beta   90.00
_cell.angle_gamma   90.00
#
_symmetry.space_group_name_H-M   'P 1'
#
loop_
_entity.id
_entity.type
_entity.pdbx_description
1 polymer ?
#
loop_
_entity_poly.entity_id
_entity_poly.type
_entity_poly.pdbx_seq_one_letter_code
_entity_poly.pdbx_strand_id
1 'polypeptide(L)'
;MDHEATYGSWFLLADEDNDGRLTGADAVRFFTRSGLAKESLAKIWSIADSTRQGYLGKNEFLKAMTGIALVQNNIPLSLETVNEAVAKGSGAPVAFMDGLKVVLETDRSNNFTDPFSKAYKGPAHQESRRRANGRVDGKAVTSIVDGLKRIYMEKIKPLEVLFKFDSFYGPVMTDSDFEAKPSVLLLGQYSTGKTTFIKHLLQREYPGAHIGPEPTTDRFVVVMGGVEERRTPGNTLAVQTDKPFSGLTKFGTAFLSKFESAQCDSPLLQEITLVDTPGVLSGEKQRIDRSYDFINVCQWFANRCDIILLLFDPHKLDISDEFKAVIASLKGHDDKVRVVLNKADQVDMQQLMRVYGALMWSLGKVFGTPEVCRVYVGSFNTEPINTAKNPVGEQLFLSEQGDLIKDLYDIPHRSCDRKVNEFVKRVRAARIHALIISHLKKQMPSMMGKQKAQDKLIANLEEEFYKVQLAHQLPVGDFPPINKFRETVRGFDFSKFPKLDKRIEDTFTQVLNGDIPDLLKSFDNPF
;
A
#
# COMPACT_ATOMS: atom_id res chain seq x y z
N MET A 1 -12.49 -33.48 14.16
CA MET A 1 -12.62 -32.79 12.86
C MET A 1 -13.92 -32.03 12.88
N ASP A 2 -13.86 -30.72 12.69
CA ASP A 2 -15.03 -29.88 12.55
C ASP A 2 -15.44 -29.85 11.06
N HIS A 3 -16.43 -30.67 10.72
CA HIS A 3 -16.95 -30.79 9.35
C HIS A 3 -17.53 -29.46 8.86
N GLU A 4 -18.00 -28.62 9.79
CA GLU A 4 -18.61 -27.32 9.51
C GLU A 4 -17.58 -26.30 9.03
N ALA A 5 -16.36 -26.31 9.59
CA ALA A 5 -15.27 -25.45 9.16
C ALA A 5 -14.79 -25.79 7.73
N THR A 6 -14.62 -27.09 7.44
CA THR A 6 -14.16 -27.55 6.11
C THR A 6 -15.18 -27.23 5.01
N TYR A 7 -16.45 -27.58 5.25
CA TYR A 7 -17.51 -27.30 4.29
C TYR A 7 -17.83 -25.80 4.20
N GLY A 8 -17.60 -25.03 5.27
CA GLY A 8 -17.65 -23.57 5.24
C GLY A 8 -16.64 -22.95 4.26
N SER A 9 -15.39 -23.41 4.27
CA SER A 9 -14.38 -22.95 3.29
C SER A 9 -14.71 -23.39 1.86
N TRP A 10 -15.33 -24.55 1.68
CA TRP A 10 -15.76 -25.04 0.37
C TRP A 10 -16.97 -24.28 -0.17
N PHE A 11 -17.86 -23.79 0.69
CA PHE A 11 -18.96 -22.93 0.30
C PHE A 11 -18.44 -21.62 -0.33
N LEU A 12 -17.47 -20.97 0.32
CA LEU A 12 -16.82 -19.76 -0.21
C LEU A 12 -16.10 -19.99 -1.54
N LEU A 13 -15.61 -21.21 -1.79
CA LEU A 13 -14.99 -21.56 -3.06
C LEU A 13 -16.03 -21.86 -4.16
N ALA A 14 -17.23 -22.30 -3.77
CA ALA A 14 -18.32 -22.59 -4.69
C ALA A 14 -19.10 -21.32 -5.08
N ASP A 15 -19.17 -20.35 -4.17
CA ASP A 15 -19.78 -19.03 -4.32
C ASP A 15 -18.79 -18.05 -5.01
N GLU A 16 -18.65 -18.16 -6.33
CA GLU A 16 -17.67 -17.41 -7.13
C GLU A 16 -17.92 -15.88 -7.11
N ASP A 17 -19.17 -15.43 -6.91
CA ASP A 17 -19.58 -14.02 -6.88
C ASP A 17 -19.77 -13.45 -5.46
N ASN A 18 -19.60 -14.26 -4.41
CA ASN A 18 -19.70 -13.90 -3.00
C ASN A 18 -21.05 -13.29 -2.61
N ASP A 19 -22.14 -13.75 -3.23
CA ASP A 19 -23.50 -13.27 -2.93
C ASP A 19 -24.16 -14.07 -1.77
N GLY A 20 -23.49 -15.11 -1.29
CA GLY A 20 -23.94 -16.00 -0.23
C GLY A 20 -24.92 -17.08 -0.70
N ARG A 21 -25.04 -17.35 -2.01
CA ARG A 21 -25.99 -18.29 -2.60
C ARG A 21 -25.33 -19.13 -3.69
N LEU A 22 -25.41 -20.44 -3.56
CA LEU A 22 -24.96 -21.36 -4.61
C LEU A 22 -26.12 -21.73 -5.54
N THR A 23 -26.10 -21.24 -6.78
CA THR A 23 -27.14 -21.60 -7.77
C THR A 23 -26.98 -23.05 -8.24
N GLY A 24 -28.01 -23.62 -8.88
CA GLY A 24 -27.93 -24.96 -9.46
C GLY A 24 -26.81 -25.12 -10.49
N ALA A 25 -26.50 -24.06 -11.26
CA ALA A 25 -25.42 -24.10 -12.25
C ALA A 25 -24.04 -24.16 -11.58
N ASP A 26 -23.87 -23.44 -10.47
CA ASP A 26 -22.61 -23.37 -9.73
C ASP A 26 -22.39 -24.66 -8.92
N ALA A 27 -23.47 -25.17 -8.32
CA ALA A 27 -23.46 -26.45 -7.64
C ALA A 27 -23.14 -27.62 -8.57
N VAL A 28 -23.59 -27.62 -9.83
CA VAL A 28 -23.18 -28.65 -10.80
C VAL A 28 -21.68 -28.57 -11.09
N ARG A 29 -21.11 -27.37 -11.28
CA ARG A 29 -19.67 -27.19 -11.50
C ARG A 29 -18.86 -27.65 -10.28
N PHE A 30 -19.35 -27.37 -9.08
CA PHE A 30 -18.67 -27.73 -7.84
C PHE A 30 -18.83 -29.22 -7.49
N PHE A 31 -20.05 -29.76 -7.46
CA PHE A 31 -20.36 -31.13 -7.01
C PHE A 31 -19.82 -32.20 -7.96
N THR A 32 -19.62 -31.87 -9.25
CA THR A 32 -19.01 -32.81 -10.21
C THR A 32 -17.59 -33.23 -9.80
N ARG A 33 -16.90 -32.41 -8.98
CA ARG A 33 -15.60 -32.77 -8.40
C ARG A 33 -15.65 -33.97 -7.44
N SER A 34 -16.83 -34.32 -6.91
CA SER A 34 -16.98 -35.51 -6.05
C SER A 34 -16.77 -36.84 -6.79
N GLY A 35 -16.76 -36.83 -8.13
CA GLY A 35 -16.70 -38.04 -8.95
C GLY A 35 -17.99 -38.86 -8.98
N LEU A 36 -19.07 -38.37 -8.35
CA LEU A 36 -20.37 -39.05 -8.35
C LEU A 36 -21.12 -38.87 -9.68
N ALA A 37 -21.93 -39.87 -10.02
CA ALA A 37 -22.80 -39.82 -11.19
C ALA A 37 -23.84 -38.69 -11.07
N LYS A 38 -24.25 -38.13 -12.21
CA LYS A 38 -25.20 -37.00 -12.26
C LYS A 38 -26.54 -37.32 -11.59
N GLU A 39 -27.01 -38.57 -11.66
CA GLU A 39 -28.25 -38.97 -10.97
C GLU A 39 -28.12 -38.89 -9.44
N SER A 40 -26.95 -39.25 -8.91
CA SER A 40 -26.68 -39.16 -7.47
C SER A 40 -26.59 -37.70 -7.01
N LEU A 41 -25.93 -36.85 -7.79
CA LEU A 41 -25.83 -35.40 -7.50
C LEU A 41 -27.20 -34.70 -7.55
N ALA A 42 -28.06 -35.08 -8.50
CA ALA A 42 -29.42 -34.55 -8.57
C ALA A 42 -30.25 -34.94 -7.34
N LYS A 43 -30.10 -36.18 -6.84
CA LYS A 43 -30.75 -36.62 -5.60
C LYS A 43 -30.23 -35.86 -4.39
N ILE A 44 -28.92 -35.67 -4.27
CA ILE A 44 -28.30 -34.89 -3.19
C ILE A 44 -28.81 -33.44 -3.20
N TRP A 45 -28.86 -32.80 -4.37
CA TRP A 45 -29.43 -31.46 -4.54
C TRP A 45 -30.88 -31.41 -4.04
N SER A 46 -31.72 -32.37 -4.43
CA SER A 46 -33.14 -32.38 -4.04
C SER A 46 -33.35 -32.54 -2.53
N ILE A 47 -32.42 -33.17 -1.82
CA ILE A 47 -32.43 -33.35 -0.37
C ILE A 47 -31.93 -32.08 0.33
N ALA A 48 -30.93 -31.41 -0.23
CA ALA A 48 -30.35 -30.17 0.28
C ALA A 48 -31.30 -28.96 0.09
N ASP A 49 -31.88 -28.81 -1.10
CA ASP A 49 -32.89 -27.80 -1.46
C ASP A 49 -34.32 -28.27 -1.10
N SER A 50 -34.52 -28.64 0.16
CA SER A 50 -35.82 -29.14 0.63
C SER A 50 -36.96 -28.11 0.50
N THR A 51 -36.62 -26.82 0.45
CA THR A 51 -37.57 -25.70 0.31
C THR A 51 -37.85 -25.33 -1.15
N ARG A 52 -37.16 -25.95 -2.12
CA ARG A 52 -37.26 -25.67 -3.56
C ARG A 52 -37.04 -24.20 -3.91
N GLN A 53 -36.10 -23.56 -3.22
CA GLN A 53 -35.78 -22.14 -3.43
C GLN A 53 -34.88 -21.93 -4.65
N GLY A 54 -34.29 -22.99 -5.21
CA GLY A 54 -33.47 -22.95 -6.43
C GLY A 54 -32.01 -22.56 -6.21
N TYR A 55 -31.60 -22.35 -4.97
CA TYR A 55 -30.23 -22.07 -4.56
C TYR A 55 -29.94 -22.70 -3.18
N LEU A 56 -28.67 -22.93 -2.85
CA LEU A 56 -28.24 -23.42 -1.54
C LEU A 56 -27.55 -22.30 -0.76
N GLY A 57 -28.02 -22.03 0.45
CA GLY A 57 -27.26 -21.26 1.42
C GLY A 57 -26.25 -22.14 2.15
N LYS A 58 -25.52 -21.57 3.11
CA LYS A 58 -24.46 -22.27 3.86
C LYS A 58 -24.95 -23.57 4.54
N ASN A 59 -26.16 -23.56 5.11
CA ASN A 59 -26.74 -24.71 5.82
C ASN A 59 -27.19 -25.82 4.85
N GLU A 60 -27.81 -25.44 3.74
CA GLU A 60 -28.22 -26.38 2.69
C GLU A 60 -27.00 -26.97 1.98
N PHE A 61 -25.95 -26.18 1.78
CA PHE A 61 -24.68 -26.66 1.25
C PHE A 61 -24.01 -27.69 2.17
N LEU A 62 -24.06 -27.48 3.49
CA LEU A 62 -23.54 -28.45 4.46
C LEU A 62 -24.28 -29.79 4.38
N LYS A 63 -25.61 -29.77 4.19
CA LYS A 63 -26.40 -30.99 3.92
C LYS A 63 -25.99 -31.65 2.61
N ALA A 64 -25.74 -30.86 1.56
CA ALA A 64 -25.28 -31.38 0.28
C ALA A 64 -23.90 -32.05 0.38
N MET A 65 -22.94 -31.43 1.06
CA MET A 65 -21.61 -32.02 1.30
C MET A 65 -21.69 -33.30 2.13
N THR A 66 -22.54 -33.31 3.15
CA THR A 66 -22.78 -34.51 3.96
C THR A 66 -23.41 -35.62 3.11
N GLY A 67 -24.37 -35.30 2.23
CA GLY A 67 -24.94 -36.25 1.29
C GLY A 67 -23.91 -36.84 0.31
N ILE A 68 -22.98 -36.03 -0.19
CA ILE A 68 -21.85 -36.50 -1.02
C ILE A 68 -20.99 -37.50 -0.23
N ALA A 69 -20.63 -37.16 1.01
CA ALA A 69 -19.82 -38.01 1.87
C ALA A 69 -20.48 -39.38 2.13
N LEU A 70 -21.79 -39.40 2.39
CA LEU A 70 -22.55 -40.63 2.60
C LEU A 70 -22.52 -41.53 1.35
N VAL A 71 -22.80 -40.97 0.18
CA VAL A 71 -22.83 -41.74 -1.09
C VAL A 71 -21.44 -42.29 -1.42
N GLN A 72 -20.37 -41.52 -1.21
CA GLN A 72 -18.99 -41.98 -1.43
C GLN A 72 -18.58 -43.11 -0.50
N ASN A 73 -19.17 -43.19 0.69
CA ASN A 73 -18.94 -44.26 1.66
C ASN A 73 -19.95 -45.42 1.52
N ASN A 74 -20.69 -45.47 0.41
CA ASN A 74 -21.72 -46.49 0.13
C ASN A 74 -22.85 -46.54 1.18
N ILE A 75 -23.13 -45.43 1.85
CA ILE A 75 -24.25 -45.30 2.78
C ILE A 75 -25.50 -44.86 1.99
N PRO A 76 -26.65 -45.54 2.14
CA PRO A 76 -27.89 -45.15 1.46
C PRO A 76 -28.28 -43.70 1.74
N LEU A 77 -28.51 -42.93 0.68
CA LEU A 77 -28.88 -41.52 0.78
C LEU A 77 -30.39 -41.36 1.06
N SER A 78 -30.72 -40.85 2.25
CA SER A 78 -32.06 -40.39 2.63
C SER A 78 -31.98 -39.10 3.44
N LEU A 79 -33.08 -38.33 3.52
CA LEU A 79 -33.13 -37.12 4.35
C LEU A 79 -32.82 -37.41 5.83
N GLU A 80 -33.26 -38.57 6.33
CA GLU A 80 -33.00 -39.02 7.71
C GLU A 80 -31.50 -39.26 7.94
N THR A 81 -30.85 -40.01 7.06
CA THR A 81 -29.40 -40.30 7.18
C THR A 81 -28.53 -39.04 7.08
N VAL A 82 -28.92 -38.06 6.24
CA VAL A 82 -28.23 -36.77 6.14
C VAL A 82 -28.39 -35.96 7.43
N ASN A 83 -29.62 -35.85 7.95
CA ASN A 83 -29.87 -35.09 9.18
C ASN A 83 -29.18 -35.72 10.40
N GLU A 84 -29.16 -37.06 10.49
CA GLU A 84 -28.43 -37.78 11.54
C GLU A 84 -26.91 -37.54 11.46
N ALA A 85 -26.35 -37.54 10.25
CA ALA A 85 -24.93 -37.28 10.04
C ALA A 85 -24.56 -35.82 10.36
N VAL A 86 -25.42 -34.87 10.01
CA VAL A 86 -25.24 -33.44 10.37
C VAL A 86 -25.33 -33.25 11.88
N ALA A 87 -26.29 -33.89 12.56
CA ALA A 87 -26.45 -33.79 14.01
C ALA A 87 -25.32 -34.45 14.82
N LYS A 88 -24.66 -35.47 14.26
CA LYS A 88 -23.51 -36.14 14.91
C LYS A 88 -22.23 -35.30 14.91
N GLY A 89 -22.11 -34.29 14.04
CA GLY A 89 -20.93 -33.43 13.96
C GLY A 89 -19.63 -34.23 13.76
N SER A 90 -18.74 -34.22 14.74
CA SER A 90 -17.45 -34.91 14.69
C SER A 90 -17.60 -36.43 14.75
N GLY A 91 -17.45 -37.11 13.60
CA GLY A 91 -17.52 -38.58 13.48
C GLY A 91 -18.22 -39.08 12.22
N ALA A 92 -18.86 -38.21 11.44
CA ALA A 92 -19.38 -38.53 10.12
C ALA A 92 -18.23 -38.67 9.09
N PRO A 93 -18.42 -39.40 7.97
CA PRO A 93 -17.48 -39.37 6.86
C PRO A 93 -17.37 -37.97 6.26
N VAL A 94 -16.17 -37.60 5.79
CA VAL A 94 -15.92 -36.34 5.06
C VAL A 94 -16.05 -36.61 3.56
N ALA A 95 -16.69 -35.69 2.83
CA ALA A 95 -16.78 -35.77 1.38
C ALA A 95 -15.37 -35.64 0.76
N PHE A 96 -15.09 -36.48 -0.22
CA PHE A 96 -13.92 -36.35 -1.08
C PHE A 96 -14.29 -35.50 -2.29
N MET A 97 -13.48 -34.49 -2.62
CA MET A 97 -13.70 -33.63 -3.78
C MET A 97 -12.40 -33.51 -4.55
N ASP A 98 -12.39 -33.92 -5.81
CA ASP A 98 -11.22 -33.89 -6.66
C ASP A 98 -10.68 -32.45 -6.81
N GLY A 99 -9.36 -32.30 -6.69
CA GLY A 99 -8.69 -31.01 -6.62
C GLY A 99 -8.86 -30.21 -5.32
N LEU A 100 -9.64 -30.69 -4.34
CA LEU A 100 -9.74 -30.10 -3.00
C LEU A 100 -9.07 -31.02 -2.00
N LYS A 101 -7.92 -30.61 -1.45
CA LYS A 101 -7.31 -31.34 -0.34
C LYS A 101 -8.20 -31.20 0.88
N VAL A 102 -8.69 -32.33 1.42
CA VAL A 102 -9.15 -32.38 2.82
C VAL A 102 -7.93 -32.00 3.66
N VAL A 103 -8.03 -30.90 4.40
CA VAL A 103 -6.98 -30.47 5.33
C VAL A 103 -6.97 -31.46 6.47
N LEU A 104 -6.26 -32.58 6.28
CA LEU A 104 -5.94 -33.50 7.36
C LEU A 104 -4.92 -32.78 8.23
N GLU A 105 -5.29 -32.51 9.48
CA GLU A 105 -4.38 -32.07 10.54
C GLU A 105 -3.29 -33.12 10.73
N THR A 106 -2.21 -33.01 9.96
CA THR A 106 -0.87 -33.54 10.24
C THR A 106 0.13 -32.72 9.44
N ASP A 107 0.12 -31.40 9.67
CA ASP A 107 1.29 -30.58 9.40
C ASP A 107 1.29 -29.42 10.39
N ARG A 108 1.92 -29.64 11.55
CA ARG A 108 2.44 -28.56 12.40
C ARG A 108 3.70 -27.97 11.76
N SER A 109 3.60 -27.63 10.48
CA SER A 109 4.57 -26.84 9.76
C SER A 109 3.85 -25.63 9.21
N ASN A 110 4.40 -24.46 9.52
CA ASN A 110 3.93 -23.15 9.08
C ASN A 110 3.62 -23.16 7.58
N ASN A 111 2.34 -23.22 7.21
CA ASN A 111 1.91 -23.04 5.84
C ASN A 111 1.03 -21.80 5.76
N PHE A 112 1.73 -20.66 5.81
CA PHE A 112 1.40 -19.53 4.95
C PHE A 112 1.28 -20.04 3.51
N THR A 113 0.06 -20.19 3.01
CA THR A 113 -0.15 -20.28 1.56
C THR A 113 -0.21 -18.85 1.05
N ASP A 114 0.90 -18.41 0.46
CA ASP A 114 0.93 -17.21 -0.38
C ASP A 114 -0.28 -17.25 -1.33
N PRO A 115 -1.19 -16.25 -1.32
CA PRO A 115 -2.29 -16.16 -2.28
C PRO A 115 -1.81 -16.21 -3.75
N PHE A 116 -0.57 -15.80 -4.02
CA PHE A 116 0.07 -15.89 -5.34
C PHE A 116 0.69 -17.25 -5.65
N SER A 117 0.86 -18.13 -4.66
CA SER A 117 1.30 -19.52 -4.92
C SER A 117 0.23 -20.36 -5.62
N LYS A 118 -1.06 -19.95 -5.56
CA LYS A 118 -2.16 -20.71 -6.15
C LYS A 118 -3.20 -19.92 -6.96
N ALA A 119 -3.15 -18.59 -7.02
CA ALA A 119 -4.13 -17.83 -7.78
C ALA A 119 -3.54 -16.61 -8.50
N TYR A 120 -2.77 -16.84 -9.56
CA TYR A 120 -2.85 -16.05 -10.79
C TYR A 120 -2.26 -16.87 -11.95
N LYS A 121 -3.08 -17.74 -12.55
CA LYS A 121 -2.92 -17.98 -13.98
C LYS A 121 -3.51 -16.75 -14.67
N GLY A 122 -2.70 -15.68 -14.74
CA GLY A 122 -2.87 -14.74 -15.83
C GLY A 122 -2.90 -15.52 -17.15
N PRO A 123 -3.52 -15.00 -18.23
CA PRO A 123 -3.55 -15.71 -19.49
C PRO A 123 -2.13 -16.16 -19.79
N ALA A 124 -1.96 -17.46 -19.98
CA ALA A 124 -0.67 -18.02 -20.34
C ALA A 124 -0.12 -17.13 -21.45
N HIS A 125 1.10 -16.62 -21.26
CA HIS A 125 1.93 -16.21 -22.37
C HIS A 125 2.20 -17.48 -23.21
N GLN A 126 1.19 -17.92 -23.95
CA GLN A 126 1.41 -18.46 -25.26
C GLN A 126 2.02 -17.28 -26.01
N GLU A 127 3.34 -17.32 -26.16
CA GLU A 127 4.00 -16.82 -27.36
C GLU A 127 3.36 -17.50 -28.57
N SER A 128 2.15 -17.08 -28.92
CA SER A 128 1.65 -17.20 -30.26
C SER A 128 2.53 -16.26 -31.07
N ARG A 129 3.58 -16.82 -31.66
CA ARG A 129 4.26 -16.30 -32.85
C ARG A 129 3.22 -16.17 -33.98
N ARG A 130 2.31 -15.21 -33.86
CA ARG A 130 1.59 -14.66 -34.99
C ARG A 130 2.49 -13.53 -35.50
N ARG A 131 3.21 -13.84 -36.58
CA ARG A 131 3.75 -12.82 -37.48
C ARG A 131 2.57 -11.98 -37.98
N ALA A 132 2.25 -10.92 -37.26
CA ALA A 132 1.48 -9.80 -37.79
C ALA A 132 2.45 -8.62 -37.82
N ASN A 133 2.83 -8.22 -39.03
CA ASN A 133 3.60 -7.00 -39.29
C ASN A 133 2.77 -5.77 -38.91
N GLY A 134 2.67 -5.49 -37.62
CA GLY A 134 2.10 -4.25 -37.10
C GLY A 134 3.05 -3.72 -36.04
N ARG A 135 3.89 -2.74 -36.40
CA ARG A 135 4.61 -1.93 -35.42
C ARG A 135 3.56 -1.29 -34.50
N VAL A 136 3.48 -1.71 -33.24
CA VAL A 136 2.74 -0.98 -32.22
C VAL A 136 3.44 0.37 -32.08
N ASP A 137 2.70 1.44 -32.39
CA ASP A 137 3.21 2.81 -32.37
C ASP A 137 3.67 3.15 -30.94
N GLY A 138 4.88 3.67 -30.78
CA GLY A 138 5.47 4.04 -29.48
C GLY A 138 4.77 5.21 -28.76
N LYS A 139 3.56 5.55 -29.22
CA LYS A 139 2.67 6.61 -28.73
C LYS A 139 1.38 6.09 -28.09
N ALA A 140 1.14 4.77 -28.12
CA ALA A 140 -0.05 4.20 -27.49
C ALA A 140 0.05 4.30 -25.96
N VAL A 141 -0.92 4.99 -25.34
CA VAL A 141 -1.06 5.02 -23.87
C VAL A 141 -1.61 3.67 -23.44
N THR A 142 -0.81 2.88 -22.72
CA THR A 142 -1.15 1.50 -22.32
C THR A 142 -1.75 1.40 -20.91
N SER A 143 -1.63 2.46 -20.10
CA SER A 143 -2.18 2.54 -18.75
C SER A 143 -2.50 3.99 -18.35
N ILE A 144 -3.26 4.17 -17.26
CA ILE A 144 -3.48 5.50 -16.66
C ILE A 144 -2.13 6.15 -16.31
N VAL A 145 -1.18 5.40 -15.75
CA VAL A 145 0.14 5.92 -15.36
C VAL A 145 0.92 6.44 -16.56
N ASP A 146 0.91 5.72 -17.69
CA ASP A 146 1.54 6.16 -18.95
C ASP A 146 0.87 7.45 -19.48
N GLY A 147 -0.44 7.55 -19.34
CA GLY A 147 -1.22 8.73 -19.72
C GLY A 147 -0.83 9.95 -18.88
N LEU A 148 -0.76 9.79 -17.55
CA LEU A 148 -0.32 10.85 -16.63
C LEU A 148 1.11 11.28 -16.92
N LYS A 149 2.02 10.31 -17.14
CA LYS A 149 3.41 10.57 -17.52
C LYS A 149 3.48 11.41 -18.80
N ARG A 150 2.73 11.04 -19.84
CA ARG A 150 2.68 11.79 -21.11
C ARG A 150 2.17 13.22 -20.89
N ILE A 151 1.04 13.38 -20.20
CA ILE A 151 0.47 14.70 -19.88
C ILE A 151 1.49 15.56 -19.12
N TYR A 152 2.19 14.98 -18.13
CA TYR A 152 3.22 15.70 -17.38
C TYR A 152 4.36 16.16 -18.28
N MET A 153 4.99 15.24 -19.00
CA MET A 153 6.19 15.52 -19.79
C MET A 153 5.93 16.53 -20.92
N GLU A 154 4.76 16.44 -21.57
CA GLU A 154 4.41 17.28 -22.70
C GLU A 154 3.84 18.65 -22.29
N LYS A 155 3.01 18.70 -21.24
CA LYS A 155 2.23 19.91 -20.91
C LYS A 155 2.66 20.59 -19.60
N ILE A 156 2.95 19.84 -18.54
CA ILE A 156 3.17 20.41 -17.19
C ILE A 156 4.64 20.70 -16.91
N LYS A 157 5.54 19.77 -17.21
CA LYS A 157 6.98 19.93 -16.99
C LYS A 157 7.57 21.20 -17.62
N PRO A 158 7.22 21.59 -18.88
CA PRO A 158 7.69 22.86 -19.44
C PRO A 158 7.24 24.08 -18.62
N LEU A 159 6.04 24.04 -18.05
CA LEU A 159 5.51 25.12 -17.22
C LEU A 159 6.19 25.14 -15.84
N GLU A 160 6.42 23.99 -15.22
CA GLU A 160 7.19 23.91 -13.98
C GLU A 160 8.58 24.52 -14.13
N VAL A 161 9.28 24.18 -15.22
CA VAL A 161 10.61 24.74 -15.52
C VAL A 161 10.52 26.25 -15.78
N LEU A 162 9.55 26.70 -16.57
CA LEU A 162 9.36 28.12 -16.91
C LEU A 162 9.15 28.98 -15.66
N PHE A 163 8.30 28.52 -14.73
CA PHE A 163 7.98 29.23 -13.48
C PHE A 163 8.90 28.85 -12.31
N LYS A 164 9.99 28.11 -12.55
CA LYS A 164 10.98 27.70 -11.55
C LYS A 164 10.37 26.96 -10.35
N PHE A 165 9.37 26.14 -10.61
CA PHE A 165 8.62 25.39 -9.61
C PHE A 165 9.54 24.50 -8.75
N ASP A 166 10.62 23.99 -9.36
CA ASP A 166 11.58 23.10 -8.73
C ASP A 166 12.28 23.71 -7.51
N SER A 167 12.51 25.03 -7.55
CA SER A 167 13.14 25.77 -6.45
C SER A 167 12.25 25.90 -5.22
N PHE A 168 10.92 25.79 -5.38
CA PHE A 168 9.93 26.01 -4.31
C PHE A 168 9.35 24.69 -3.78
N TYR A 169 9.03 23.77 -4.68
CA TYR A 169 8.29 22.55 -4.36
C TYR A 169 9.14 21.28 -4.47
N GLY A 170 10.36 21.36 -5.02
CA GLY A 170 11.27 20.24 -5.25
C GLY A 170 11.33 19.80 -6.71
N PRO A 171 12.23 18.86 -7.05
CA PRO A 171 12.62 18.59 -8.43
C PRO A 171 11.45 18.22 -9.35
N VAL A 172 11.66 18.42 -10.66
CA VAL A 172 10.76 17.93 -11.70
C VAL A 172 10.68 16.41 -11.65
N MET A 173 9.50 15.86 -11.96
CA MET A 173 9.31 14.42 -12.00
C MET A 173 10.04 13.82 -13.21
N THR A 174 10.54 12.62 -13.01
CA THR A 174 11.22 11.78 -13.99
C THR A 174 10.31 10.61 -14.36
N ASP A 175 10.66 9.91 -15.44
CA ASP A 175 9.97 8.69 -15.86
C ASP A 175 9.87 7.66 -14.71
N SER A 176 10.95 7.53 -13.94
CA SER A 176 11.02 6.63 -12.78
C SER A 176 10.04 7.00 -11.67
N ASP A 177 9.63 8.26 -11.53
CA ASP A 177 8.65 8.67 -10.52
C ASP A 177 7.23 8.18 -10.88
N PHE A 178 6.93 8.03 -12.17
CA PHE A 178 5.65 7.48 -12.64
C PHE A 178 5.66 5.95 -12.61
N GLU A 179 6.76 5.34 -13.07
CA GLU A 179 6.93 3.89 -13.19
C GLU A 179 7.26 3.19 -11.87
N ALA A 180 7.60 3.96 -10.82
CA ALA A 180 7.88 3.40 -9.50
C ALA A 180 6.72 2.54 -9.02
N LYS A 181 7.05 1.31 -8.58
CA LYS A 181 6.10 0.44 -7.90
C LYS A 181 5.63 1.10 -6.60
N PRO A 182 4.40 0.82 -6.16
CA PRO A 182 3.95 1.24 -4.85
C PRO A 182 4.93 0.83 -3.76
N SER A 183 5.15 1.68 -2.76
CA SER A 183 6.13 1.41 -1.70
C SER A 183 5.54 1.47 -0.30
N VAL A 184 6.06 0.60 0.57
CA VAL A 184 5.66 0.47 1.97
C VAL A 184 6.86 0.82 2.85
N LEU A 185 6.71 1.86 3.66
CA LEU A 185 7.74 2.33 4.58
C LEU A 185 7.54 1.70 5.96
N LEU A 186 8.54 0.99 6.48
CA LEU A 186 8.50 0.42 7.82
C LEU A 186 9.23 1.36 8.79
N LEU A 187 8.53 1.87 9.80
CA LEU A 187 9.09 2.72 10.84
C LEU A 187 8.84 2.09 12.21
N GLY A 188 9.78 2.25 13.13
CA GLY A 188 9.64 1.70 14.47
C GLY A 188 10.96 1.73 15.23
N GLN A 189 10.86 1.66 16.55
CA GLN A 189 12.03 1.66 17.41
C GLN A 189 12.91 0.43 17.21
N TYR A 190 14.07 0.49 17.86
CA TYR A 190 14.98 -0.63 17.88
C TYR A 190 14.33 -1.90 18.44
N SER A 191 14.60 -3.06 17.81
CA SER A 191 14.06 -4.37 18.21
C SER A 191 12.54 -4.58 18.07
N THR A 192 11.78 -3.68 17.41
CA THR A 192 10.34 -3.90 17.15
C THR A 192 10.03 -4.97 16.09
N GLY A 193 11.06 -5.48 15.41
CA GLY A 193 10.95 -6.59 14.46
C GLY A 193 10.69 -6.19 13.00
N LYS A 194 11.09 -5.00 12.55
CA LYS A 194 10.94 -4.56 11.14
C LYS A 194 11.54 -5.54 10.12
N THR A 195 12.81 -5.89 10.27
CA THR A 195 13.48 -6.83 9.37
C THR A 195 12.89 -8.23 9.45
N THR A 196 12.52 -8.69 10.65
CA THR A 196 11.82 -9.97 10.86
C THR A 196 10.42 -9.97 10.21
N PHE A 197 9.71 -8.85 10.28
CA PHE A 197 8.41 -8.66 9.65
C PHE A 197 8.53 -8.75 8.12
N ILE A 198 9.55 -8.12 7.52
CA ILE A 198 9.82 -8.27 6.08
C ILE A 198 10.14 -9.73 5.75
N LYS A 199 11.00 -10.40 6.53
CA LYS A 199 11.30 -11.82 6.35
C LYS A 199 10.02 -12.68 6.39
N HIS A 200 9.12 -12.38 7.32
CA HIS A 200 7.82 -13.04 7.43
C HIS A 200 6.95 -12.79 6.19
N LEU A 201 6.84 -11.54 5.72
CA LEU A 201 6.06 -11.24 4.51
C LEU A 201 6.62 -11.93 3.25
N LEU A 202 7.94 -11.94 3.10
CA LEU A 202 8.60 -12.51 1.93
C LEU A 202 8.72 -14.04 2.01
N GLN A 203 8.53 -14.63 3.19
CA GLN A 203 8.86 -16.03 3.52
C GLN A 203 10.33 -16.40 3.22
N ARG A 204 11.21 -15.39 3.19
CA ARG A 204 12.63 -15.53 2.91
C ARG A 204 13.40 -14.33 3.43
N GLU A 205 14.71 -14.48 3.59
CA GLU A 205 15.59 -13.35 3.84
C GLU A 205 15.93 -12.63 2.54
N TYR A 206 16.02 -11.30 2.61
CA TYR A 206 16.52 -10.47 1.52
C TYR A 206 18.04 -10.30 1.66
N PRO A 207 18.79 -10.09 0.55
CA PRO A 207 20.24 -9.93 0.59
C PRO A 207 20.69 -8.78 1.49
N GLY A 208 21.55 -9.07 2.47
CA GLY A 208 22.07 -8.07 3.42
C GLY A 208 21.20 -7.86 4.65
N ALA A 209 20.11 -8.62 4.82
CA ALA A 209 19.36 -8.65 6.06
C ALA A 209 20.24 -9.15 7.22
N HIS A 210 20.24 -8.42 8.34
CA HIS A 210 20.86 -8.84 9.58
C HIS A 210 19.84 -8.76 10.71
N ILE A 211 19.45 -9.92 11.25
CA ILE A 211 18.50 -10.02 12.36
C ILE A 211 19.27 -10.42 13.62
N GLY A 212 19.23 -9.57 14.64
CA GLY A 212 19.88 -9.85 15.92
C GLY A 212 19.34 -8.98 17.07
N PRO A 213 19.70 -9.30 18.32
CA PRO A 213 19.26 -8.56 19.50
C PRO A 213 19.98 -7.21 19.67
N GLU A 214 21.16 -7.01 19.07
CA GLU A 214 21.94 -5.76 19.04
C GLU A 214 21.66 -4.93 17.77
N PRO A 215 21.85 -3.59 17.75
CA PRO A 215 21.58 -2.72 16.59
C PRO A 215 22.10 -3.25 15.24
N THR A 216 21.32 -4.10 14.57
CA THR A 216 21.78 -4.85 13.39
C THR A 216 21.50 -4.11 12.09
N THR A 217 20.36 -3.41 12.00
CA THR A 217 20.00 -2.61 10.83
C THR A 217 20.32 -1.14 11.10
N ASP A 218 21.49 -0.70 10.63
CA ASP A 218 21.95 0.70 10.68
C ASP A 218 21.75 1.44 9.34
N ARG A 219 21.16 0.77 8.34
CA ARG A 219 20.97 1.26 6.97
C ARG A 219 19.50 1.35 6.59
N PHE A 220 19.19 2.29 5.70
CA PHE A 220 17.96 2.26 4.93
C PHE A 220 18.12 1.25 3.80
N VAL A 221 17.26 0.24 3.76
CA VAL A 221 17.30 -0.82 2.75
C VAL A 221 16.00 -0.81 1.96
N VAL A 222 16.12 -0.54 0.66
CA VAL A 222 14.99 -0.66 -0.27
C VAL A 222 15.00 -2.07 -0.85
N VAL A 223 14.04 -2.88 -0.45
CA VAL A 223 13.86 -4.26 -0.90
C VAL A 223 12.95 -4.26 -2.13
N MET A 224 13.50 -4.68 -3.27
CA MET A 224 12.84 -4.64 -4.59
C MET A 224 12.82 -6.03 -5.23
N GLY A 225 11.86 -6.24 -6.13
CA GLY A 225 11.79 -7.47 -6.92
C GLY A 225 12.91 -7.52 -7.96
N GLY A 226 13.54 -8.68 -8.10
CA GLY A 226 14.56 -8.94 -9.11
C GLY A 226 14.86 -10.43 -9.23
N VAL A 227 15.11 -10.89 -10.45
CA VAL A 227 15.41 -12.32 -10.71
C VAL A 227 16.74 -12.72 -10.08
N GLU A 228 17.72 -11.80 -10.08
CA GLU A 228 19.02 -12.01 -9.47
C GLU A 228 19.09 -11.37 -8.08
N GLU A 229 19.68 -12.11 -7.14
CA GLU A 229 19.97 -11.56 -5.82
C GLU A 229 21.11 -10.55 -5.91
N ARG A 230 20.82 -9.30 -5.57
CA ARG A 230 21.79 -8.21 -5.72
C ARG A 230 21.66 -7.19 -4.61
N ARG A 231 22.81 -6.71 -4.13
CA ARG A 231 22.90 -5.51 -3.29
C ARG A 231 23.51 -4.38 -4.11
N THR A 232 22.90 -3.20 -4.01
CA THR A 232 23.41 -2.00 -4.67
C THR A 232 23.60 -0.89 -3.64
N PRO A 233 24.82 -0.35 -3.47
CA PRO A 233 25.09 0.74 -2.54
C PRO A 233 24.36 2.04 -2.94
N GLY A 234 24.02 2.85 -1.96
CA GLY A 234 23.25 4.09 -2.12
C GLY A 234 23.88 5.10 -3.08
N ASN A 235 25.21 5.24 -3.08
CA ASN A 235 25.92 6.09 -4.03
C ASN A 235 25.66 5.69 -5.49
N THR A 236 25.51 4.39 -5.77
CA THR A 236 25.21 3.87 -7.11
C THR A 236 23.72 4.05 -7.44
N LEU A 237 22.83 3.80 -6.47
CA LEU A 237 21.38 4.00 -6.66
C LEU A 237 21.02 5.46 -6.94
N ALA A 238 21.72 6.38 -6.30
CA ALA A 238 21.44 7.81 -6.42
C ALA A 238 21.78 8.39 -7.81
N VAL A 239 22.57 7.69 -8.63
CA VAL A 239 22.91 8.09 -10.00
C VAL A 239 22.16 7.30 -11.08
N GLN A 240 21.44 6.24 -10.69
CA GLN A 240 20.61 5.46 -11.60
C GLN A 240 19.33 6.22 -11.95
N THR A 241 19.19 6.59 -13.23
CA THR A 241 18.03 7.35 -13.73
C THR A 241 16.78 6.51 -13.89
N ASP A 242 16.92 5.19 -13.94
CA ASP A 242 15.83 4.21 -13.99
C ASP A 242 15.23 3.91 -12.60
N LYS A 243 15.76 4.53 -11.53
CA LYS A 243 15.30 4.34 -10.15
C LYS A 243 14.87 5.67 -9.51
N PRO A 244 13.79 5.66 -8.69
CA PRO A 244 13.23 6.89 -8.10
C PRO A 244 14.03 7.40 -6.88
N PHE A 245 15.34 7.15 -6.82
CA PHE A 245 16.18 7.44 -5.64
C PHE A 245 17.21 8.55 -5.86
N SER A 246 17.26 9.14 -7.06
CA SER A 246 18.17 10.24 -7.38
C SER A 246 17.98 11.46 -6.46
N GLY A 247 16.75 11.72 -6.00
CA GLY A 247 16.44 12.79 -5.06
C GLY A 247 17.07 12.64 -3.66
N LEU A 248 17.61 11.46 -3.32
CA LEU A 248 18.32 11.22 -2.06
C LEU A 248 19.74 11.80 -2.04
N THR A 249 20.29 12.19 -3.20
CA THR A 249 21.59 12.88 -3.30
C THR A 249 21.69 14.13 -2.42
N LYS A 250 20.56 14.81 -2.20
CA LYS A 250 20.48 16.02 -1.35
C LYS A 250 20.88 15.79 0.12
N PHE A 251 20.81 14.55 0.60
CA PHE A 251 21.21 14.19 1.97
C PHE A 251 22.72 13.92 2.10
N GLY A 252 23.46 13.98 0.98
CA GLY A 252 24.91 13.89 0.94
C GLY A 252 25.46 12.48 1.13
N THR A 253 26.78 12.36 0.96
CA THR A 253 27.52 11.09 0.99
C THR A 253 27.40 10.35 2.32
N ALA A 254 27.28 11.10 3.43
CA ALA A 254 27.11 10.54 4.76
C ALA A 254 25.87 9.65 4.84
N PHE A 255 24.72 10.14 4.36
CA PHE A 255 23.50 9.35 4.25
C PHE A 255 23.62 8.24 3.20
N LEU A 256 24.11 8.54 1.99
CA LEU A 256 24.16 7.57 0.91
C LEU A 256 25.06 6.35 1.24
N SER A 257 26.03 6.50 2.14
CA SER A 257 26.83 5.38 2.69
C SER A 257 26.03 4.42 3.59
N LYS A 258 24.92 4.91 4.16
CA LYS A 258 23.95 4.21 5.02
C LYS A 258 22.64 3.92 4.28
N PHE A 259 22.64 3.99 2.96
CA PHE A 259 21.52 3.66 2.09
C PHE A 259 21.93 2.55 1.13
N GLU A 260 21.05 1.59 0.89
CA GLU A 260 21.26 0.54 -0.09
C GLU A 260 19.94 -0.03 -0.60
N SER A 261 20.03 -0.83 -1.66
CA SER A 261 18.93 -1.67 -2.12
C SER A 261 19.30 -3.13 -2.05
N ALA A 262 18.34 -3.95 -1.69
CA ALA A 262 18.38 -5.40 -1.83
C ALA A 262 17.37 -5.82 -2.91
N GLN A 263 17.82 -6.63 -3.86
CA GLN A 263 16.97 -7.23 -4.89
C GLN A 263 16.89 -8.72 -4.65
N CYS A 264 15.68 -9.28 -4.70
CA CYS A 264 15.47 -10.72 -4.65
C CYS A 264 14.15 -11.10 -5.31
N ASP A 265 14.02 -12.39 -5.63
CA ASP A 265 12.80 -12.90 -6.26
C ASP A 265 11.73 -13.17 -5.21
N SER A 266 10.59 -12.52 -5.36
CA SER A 266 9.41 -12.68 -4.51
C SER A 266 8.17 -12.17 -5.25
N PRO A 267 7.06 -12.92 -5.26
CA PRO A 267 5.80 -12.48 -5.87
C PRO A 267 5.34 -11.12 -5.34
N LEU A 268 5.42 -10.90 -4.02
CA LEU A 268 5.06 -9.63 -3.40
C LEU A 268 5.93 -8.47 -3.93
N LEU A 269 7.24 -8.68 -4.09
CA LEU A 269 8.16 -7.66 -4.58
C LEU A 269 8.05 -7.41 -6.10
N GLN A 270 7.31 -8.26 -6.83
CA GLN A 270 6.92 -7.96 -8.20
C GLN A 270 5.84 -6.87 -8.25
N GLU A 271 5.05 -6.71 -7.20
CA GLU A 271 3.96 -5.73 -7.15
C GLU A 271 4.28 -4.50 -6.30
N ILE A 272 5.07 -4.65 -5.22
CA ILE A 272 5.43 -3.55 -4.31
C ILE A 272 6.92 -3.46 -4.02
N THR A 273 7.34 -2.35 -3.40
CA THR A 273 8.69 -2.15 -2.85
C THR A 273 8.60 -1.95 -1.35
N LEU A 274 9.44 -2.65 -0.58
CA LEU A 274 9.49 -2.48 0.88
C LEU A 274 10.69 -1.61 1.25
N VAL A 275 10.51 -0.70 2.20
CA VAL A 275 11.60 0.15 2.72
C VAL A 275 11.80 -0.19 4.20
N ASP A 276 12.87 -0.95 4.48
CA ASP A 276 13.33 -1.22 5.84
C ASP A 276 14.15 -0.03 6.34
N THR A 277 13.82 0.48 7.52
CA THR A 277 14.50 1.63 8.10
C THR A 277 15.32 1.24 9.32
N PRO A 278 16.41 1.96 9.63
CA PRO A 278 17.12 1.80 10.89
C PRO A 278 16.16 1.98 12.07
N GLY A 279 16.35 1.19 13.13
CA GLY A 279 15.57 1.36 14.36
C GLY A 279 15.71 2.77 14.93
N VAL A 280 14.59 3.39 15.29
CA VAL A 280 14.63 4.68 15.99
C VAL A 280 15.22 4.45 17.38
N LEU A 281 16.21 5.27 17.74
CA LEU A 281 16.98 5.11 18.96
C LEU A 281 16.20 5.67 20.15
N SER A 282 16.43 5.09 21.32
CA SER A 282 15.86 5.54 22.58
C SER A 282 16.93 6.29 23.39
N GLY A 283 16.88 7.62 23.37
CA GLY A 283 17.71 8.50 24.19
C GLY A 283 18.83 9.26 23.46
N GLU A 284 19.25 10.40 24.02
CA GLU A 284 20.16 11.36 23.38
C GLU A 284 21.56 10.81 23.08
N LYS A 285 22.11 9.93 23.91
CA LYS A 285 23.48 9.40 23.72
C LYS A 285 23.63 8.54 22.46
N GLN A 286 22.55 7.92 22.00
CA GLN A 286 22.55 7.10 20.79
C GLN A 286 22.31 7.95 19.52
N ARG A 287 21.68 9.14 19.65
CA ARG A 287 21.47 10.07 18.52
C ARG A 287 22.76 10.63 17.93
N ILE A 288 23.81 10.74 18.75
CA ILE A 288 25.08 11.39 18.42
C ILE A 288 25.84 10.66 17.29
N ASP A 289 25.49 9.41 16.99
CA ASP A 289 26.22 8.59 16.00
C ASP A 289 25.68 8.72 14.55
N ARG A 290 24.55 9.41 14.33
CA ARG A 290 24.02 9.62 12.97
C ARG A 290 24.65 10.86 12.34
N SER A 291 25.48 10.65 11.33
CA SER A 291 26.07 11.72 10.51
C SER A 291 25.12 12.32 9.46
N TYR A 292 23.81 12.07 9.57
CA TYR A 292 22.79 12.51 8.62
C TYR A 292 21.45 12.79 9.33
N ASP A 293 20.61 13.60 8.69
CA ASP A 293 19.31 13.99 9.22
C ASP A 293 18.26 12.87 9.03
N PHE A 294 18.12 12.03 10.05
CA PHE A 294 17.21 10.88 10.01
C PHE A 294 15.73 11.28 9.82
N ILE A 295 15.28 12.35 10.47
CA ILE A 295 13.87 12.78 10.44
C ILE A 295 13.52 13.22 9.01
N ASN A 296 14.34 14.07 8.40
CA ASN A 296 14.10 14.54 7.04
C ASN A 296 14.22 13.44 5.99
N VAL A 297 15.06 12.42 6.21
CA VAL A 297 15.11 11.23 5.35
C VAL A 297 13.82 10.42 5.48
N CYS A 298 13.35 10.13 6.70
CA CYS A 298 12.07 9.44 6.93
C CYS A 298 10.90 10.19 6.28
N GLN A 299 10.86 11.52 6.42
CA GLN A 299 9.87 12.36 5.76
C GLN A 299 9.96 12.25 4.23
N TRP A 300 11.17 12.20 3.66
CA TRP A 300 11.32 12.06 2.20
C TRP A 300 10.71 10.77 1.67
N PHE A 301 10.88 9.66 2.38
CA PHE A 301 10.24 8.37 2.05
C PHE A 301 8.74 8.42 2.30
N ALA A 302 8.29 8.96 3.44
CA ALA A 302 6.88 9.08 3.80
C ALA A 302 6.06 9.85 2.74
N ASN A 303 6.66 10.90 2.17
CA ASN A 303 6.01 11.68 1.12
C ASN A 303 5.78 10.86 -0.17
N ARG A 304 6.58 9.82 -0.42
CA ARG A 304 6.56 9.03 -1.67
C ARG A 304 5.87 7.68 -1.53
N CYS A 305 5.92 7.08 -0.34
CA CYS A 305 5.30 5.77 -0.10
C CYS A 305 3.77 5.84 -0.14
N ASP A 306 3.19 4.68 -0.38
CA ASP A 306 1.75 4.43 -0.41
C ASP A 306 1.24 4.09 0.98
N ILE A 307 1.99 3.29 1.74
CA ILE A 307 1.67 2.90 3.12
C ILE A 307 2.87 3.15 4.02
N ILE A 308 2.59 3.58 5.25
CA ILE A 308 3.57 3.70 6.34
C ILE A 308 3.15 2.73 7.46
N LEU A 309 3.95 1.70 7.70
CA LEU A 309 3.76 0.77 8.82
C LEU A 309 4.53 1.28 10.05
N LEU A 310 3.83 1.64 11.12
CA LEU A 310 4.42 1.97 12.42
C LEU A 310 4.40 0.73 13.33
N LEU A 311 5.58 0.12 13.53
CA LEU A 311 5.74 -1.09 14.33
C LEU A 311 6.04 -0.76 15.79
N PHE A 312 5.27 -1.37 16.70
CA PHE A 312 5.41 -1.30 18.15
C PHE A 312 5.56 -2.71 18.75
N ASP A 313 6.25 -2.78 19.89
CA ASP A 313 6.40 -4.00 20.69
C ASP A 313 5.70 -3.79 22.06
N PRO A 314 4.75 -4.65 22.46
CA PRO A 314 4.04 -4.56 23.74
C PRO A 314 4.93 -4.50 24.98
N HIS A 315 6.14 -5.07 24.92
CA HIS A 315 7.09 -5.02 26.04
C HIS A 315 7.83 -3.68 26.12
N LYS A 316 7.85 -2.90 25.04
CA LYS A 316 8.64 -1.67 24.88
C LYS A 316 7.80 -0.58 24.23
N LEU A 317 6.70 -0.19 24.88
CA LEU A 317 5.78 0.80 24.35
C LEU A 317 6.25 2.27 24.55
N ASP A 318 7.39 2.50 25.18
CA ASP A 318 7.90 3.86 25.40
C ASP A 318 8.21 4.55 24.08
N ILE A 319 7.39 5.52 23.66
CA ILE A 319 7.64 6.30 22.44
C ILE A 319 8.74 7.34 22.73
N SER A 320 9.95 7.09 22.23
CA SER A 320 11.09 8.00 22.40
C SER A 320 10.80 9.37 21.75
N ASP A 321 11.44 10.44 22.22
CA ASP A 321 11.21 11.78 21.65
C ASP A 321 11.66 11.88 20.19
N GLU A 322 12.63 11.04 19.76
CA GLU A 322 13.02 10.99 18.35
C GLU A 322 11.92 10.34 17.53
N PHE A 323 11.31 9.27 18.06
CA PHE A 323 10.20 8.62 17.37
C PHE A 323 8.97 9.52 17.34
N LYS A 324 8.69 10.29 18.40
CA LYS A 324 7.65 11.34 18.35
C LYS A 324 7.93 12.37 17.26
N ALA A 325 9.19 12.81 17.12
CA ALA A 325 9.58 13.76 16.07
C ALA A 325 9.42 13.16 14.66
N VAL A 326 9.77 11.88 14.48
CA VAL A 326 9.53 11.15 13.23
C VAL A 326 8.03 11.06 12.95
N ILE A 327 7.21 10.62 13.90
CA ILE A 327 5.75 10.54 13.73
C ILE A 327 5.16 11.92 13.44
N ALA A 328 5.60 12.97 14.13
CA ALA A 328 5.17 14.34 13.87
C ALA A 328 5.54 14.82 12.46
N SER A 329 6.66 14.34 11.90
CA SER A 329 7.04 14.64 10.50
C SER A 329 6.14 13.96 9.45
N LEU A 330 5.34 12.97 9.86
CA LEU A 330 4.35 12.29 9.01
C LEU A 330 3.00 13.02 8.94
N LYS A 331 2.83 14.11 9.69
CA LYS A 331 1.59 14.89 9.72
C LYS A 331 1.16 15.30 8.30
N GLY A 332 -0.09 15.04 7.94
CA GLY A 332 -0.61 15.22 6.58
C GLY A 332 -0.46 13.98 5.68
N HIS A 333 0.04 12.87 6.24
CA HIS A 333 0.05 11.54 5.63
C HIS A 333 -0.63 10.50 6.52
N ASP A 334 -1.51 10.96 7.41
CA ASP A 334 -2.20 10.16 8.43
C ASP A 334 -3.05 9.04 7.79
N ASP A 335 -3.59 9.28 6.59
CA ASP A 335 -4.36 8.34 5.76
C ASP A 335 -3.55 7.10 5.33
N LYS A 336 -2.22 7.28 5.18
CA LYS A 336 -1.28 6.22 4.77
C LYS A 336 -0.78 5.39 5.95
N VAL A 337 -0.99 5.86 7.18
CA VAL A 337 -0.44 5.22 8.38
C VAL A 337 -1.27 4.00 8.74
N ARG A 338 -0.57 2.89 8.98
CA ARG A 338 -1.08 1.69 9.64
C ARG A 338 -0.19 1.36 10.81
N VAL A 339 -0.78 0.98 11.93
CA VAL A 339 -0.04 0.63 13.14
C VAL A 339 0.03 -0.88 13.22
N VAL A 340 1.19 -1.43 13.56
CA VAL A 340 1.38 -2.87 13.79
C VAL A 340 1.88 -3.06 15.20
N LEU A 341 1.05 -3.64 16.06
CA LEU A 341 1.43 -4.07 17.39
C LEU A 341 1.96 -5.50 17.29
N ASN A 342 3.27 -5.60 17.06
CA ASN A 342 3.99 -6.85 16.80
C ASN A 342 4.33 -7.58 18.10
N LYS A 343 4.62 -8.89 18.06
CA LYS A 343 4.94 -9.71 19.24
C LYS A 343 3.82 -9.75 20.29
N ALA A 344 2.57 -9.61 19.87
CA ALA A 344 1.40 -9.60 20.75
C ALA A 344 1.19 -10.94 21.51
N ASP A 345 1.76 -12.03 20.98
CA ASP A 345 1.77 -13.36 21.60
C ASP A 345 2.67 -13.46 22.84
N GLN A 346 3.56 -12.49 23.05
CA GLN A 346 4.48 -12.49 24.18
C GLN A 346 3.88 -11.92 25.47
N VAL A 347 2.67 -11.35 25.41
CA VAL A 347 1.93 -10.76 26.54
C VAL A 347 0.56 -11.41 26.69
N ASP A 348 0.03 -11.44 27.92
CA ASP A 348 -1.34 -11.91 28.14
C ASP A 348 -2.38 -10.90 27.59
N MET A 349 -3.64 -11.34 27.48
CA MET A 349 -4.72 -10.52 26.92
C MET A 349 -5.00 -9.24 27.73
N GLN A 350 -4.87 -9.26 29.06
CA GLN A 350 -5.11 -8.06 29.88
C GLN A 350 -4.02 -7.01 29.66
N GLN A 351 -2.76 -7.45 29.64
CA GLN A 351 -1.61 -6.61 29.33
C GLN A 351 -1.72 -6.08 27.90
N LEU A 352 -2.09 -6.91 26.93
CA LEU A 352 -2.30 -6.50 25.54
C LEU A 352 -3.32 -5.37 25.43
N MET A 353 -4.47 -5.48 26.10
CA MET A 353 -5.50 -4.43 26.09
C MET A 353 -5.02 -3.12 26.74
N ARG A 354 -4.22 -3.20 27.82
CA ARG A 354 -3.62 -2.02 28.46
C ARG A 354 -2.61 -1.33 27.54
N VAL A 355 -1.75 -2.12 26.91
CA VAL A 355 -0.74 -1.67 25.94
C VAL A 355 -1.42 -1.02 24.73
N TYR A 356 -2.45 -1.65 24.19
CA TYR A 356 -3.25 -1.11 23.09
C TYR A 356 -3.88 0.24 23.46
N GLY A 357 -4.52 0.34 24.62
CA GLY A 357 -5.11 1.60 25.10
C GLY A 357 -4.07 2.71 25.26
N ALA A 358 -2.91 2.40 25.86
CA ALA A 358 -1.82 3.34 26.03
C ALA A 358 -1.22 3.81 24.69
N LEU A 359 -1.13 2.91 23.71
CA LEU A 359 -0.67 3.21 22.35
C LEU A 359 -1.60 4.20 21.67
N MET A 360 -2.90 3.91 21.65
CA MET A 360 -3.89 4.75 20.99
C MET A 360 -3.97 6.14 21.64
N TRP A 361 -3.89 6.20 22.97
CA TRP A 361 -3.80 7.45 23.70
C TRP A 361 -2.57 8.28 23.29
N SER A 362 -1.42 7.62 23.15
CA SER A 362 -0.17 8.28 22.76
C SER A 362 -0.19 8.75 21.31
N LEU A 363 -0.67 7.91 20.38
CA LEU A 363 -0.79 8.27 18.96
C LEU A 363 -1.78 9.41 18.74
N GLY A 364 -2.92 9.40 19.43
CA GLY A 364 -3.91 10.47 19.34
C GLY A 364 -3.34 11.85 19.74
N LYS A 365 -2.46 11.88 20.75
CA LYS A 365 -1.75 13.12 21.15
C LYS A 365 -0.74 13.61 20.12
N VAL A 366 -0.11 12.71 19.37
CA VAL A 366 0.97 13.06 18.43
C VAL A 366 0.42 13.45 17.06
N PHE A 367 -0.55 12.70 16.51
CA PHE A 367 -1.15 13.02 15.21
C PHE A 367 -2.08 14.24 15.29
N GLY A 368 -2.81 14.40 16.39
CA GLY A 368 -3.74 15.52 16.56
C GLY A 368 -4.90 15.50 15.56
N THR A 369 -5.24 14.33 15.03
CA THR A 369 -6.37 14.08 14.15
C THR A 369 -7.48 13.35 14.93
N PRO A 370 -8.77 13.59 14.60
CA PRO A 370 -9.87 12.83 15.18
C PRO A 370 -9.96 11.40 14.62
N GLU A 371 -9.32 11.14 13.48
CA GLU A 371 -9.32 9.85 12.81
C GLU A 371 -8.40 8.85 13.50
N VAL A 372 -8.93 7.64 13.70
CA VAL A 372 -8.23 6.55 14.40
C VAL A 372 -7.50 5.68 13.37
N CYS A 373 -6.18 5.54 13.50
CA CYS A 373 -5.41 4.67 12.61
C CYS A 373 -5.79 3.19 12.84
N ARG A 374 -5.88 2.40 11.76
CA ARG A 374 -6.03 0.94 11.86
C ARG A 374 -4.78 0.34 12.52
N VAL A 375 -5.01 -0.45 13.57
CA VAL A 375 -3.97 -1.20 14.28
C VAL A 375 -4.12 -2.67 13.94
N TYR A 376 -3.03 -3.31 13.50
CA TYR A 376 -2.92 -4.76 13.31
C TYR A 376 -2.22 -5.37 14.52
N VAL A 377 -2.89 -6.29 15.21
CA VAL A 377 -2.36 -6.91 16.43
C VAL A 377 -1.96 -8.35 16.14
N GLY A 378 -0.68 -8.69 16.34
CA GLY A 378 -0.23 -10.06 16.08
C GLY A 378 1.27 -10.28 16.32
N SER A 379 1.77 -11.43 15.88
CA SER A 379 3.19 -11.76 15.93
C SER A 379 3.70 -12.14 14.54
N PHE A 380 4.36 -11.20 13.87
CA PHE A 380 4.77 -11.31 12.47
C PHE A 380 6.19 -11.86 12.40
N ASN A 381 6.33 -13.15 12.67
CA ASN A 381 7.60 -13.85 12.70
C ASN A 381 7.50 -15.18 11.94
N THR A 382 8.62 -15.87 11.70
CA THR A 382 8.63 -17.14 10.96
C THR A 382 8.33 -18.36 11.82
N GLU A 383 8.20 -18.19 13.13
CA GLU A 383 7.82 -19.23 14.08
C GLU A 383 6.28 -19.26 14.24
N PRO A 384 5.70 -20.39 14.65
CA PRO A 384 4.29 -20.44 15.01
C PRO A 384 3.96 -19.46 16.15
N ILE A 385 2.73 -18.96 16.18
CA ILE A 385 2.25 -18.08 17.24
C ILE A 385 2.39 -18.78 18.60
N ASN A 386 3.04 -18.11 19.55
CA ASN A 386 3.20 -18.68 20.88
C ASN A 386 1.92 -18.50 21.71
N THR A 387 1.13 -19.57 21.82
CA THR A 387 -0.13 -19.58 22.58
C THR A 387 0.06 -19.77 24.08
N ALA A 388 1.27 -20.00 24.58
CA ALA A 388 1.50 -20.29 25.99
C ALA A 388 1.11 -19.13 26.93
N LYS A 389 1.33 -17.89 26.49
CA LYS A 389 0.97 -16.69 27.27
C LYS A 389 -0.39 -16.10 26.89
N ASN A 390 -0.84 -16.34 25.66
CA ASN A 390 -2.08 -15.78 25.14
C ASN A 390 -2.86 -16.82 24.32
N PRO A 391 -3.44 -17.85 24.97
CA PRO A 391 -4.11 -18.94 24.27
C PRO A 391 -5.39 -18.52 23.57
N VAL A 392 -6.02 -17.43 24.02
CA VAL A 392 -7.25 -16.88 23.43
C VAL A 392 -6.98 -15.92 22.27
N GLY A 393 -5.73 -15.45 22.11
CA GLY A 393 -5.36 -14.46 21.11
C GLY A 393 -5.03 -15.03 19.73
N GLU A 394 -4.80 -16.34 19.59
CA GLU A 394 -4.32 -16.96 18.35
C GLU A 394 -5.21 -16.63 17.14
N GLN A 395 -6.53 -16.83 17.28
CA GLN A 395 -7.47 -16.55 16.20
C GLN A 395 -7.48 -15.07 15.80
N LEU A 396 -7.41 -14.16 16.79
CA LEU A 396 -7.31 -12.73 16.55
C LEU A 396 -6.04 -12.39 15.78
N PHE A 397 -4.89 -12.91 16.22
CA PHE A 397 -3.60 -12.63 15.61
C PHE A 397 -3.52 -13.13 14.17
N LEU A 398 -4.05 -14.33 13.88
CA LEU A 398 -4.12 -14.87 12.52
C LEU A 398 -5.05 -14.05 11.63
N SER A 399 -6.21 -13.63 12.15
CA SER A 399 -7.15 -12.77 11.42
C SER A 399 -6.52 -11.42 11.07
N GLU A 400 -5.87 -10.78 12.04
CA GLU A 400 -5.21 -9.47 11.85
C GLU A 400 -4.00 -9.55 10.93
N GLN A 401 -3.26 -10.68 10.94
CA GLN A 401 -2.22 -10.95 9.94
C GLN A 401 -2.81 -11.04 8.52
N GLY A 402 -3.90 -11.79 8.37
CA GLY A 402 -4.62 -11.91 7.10
C GLY A 402 -5.11 -10.56 6.56
N ASP A 403 -5.71 -9.75 7.43
CA ASP A 403 -6.17 -8.39 7.08
C ASP A 403 -5.02 -7.48 6.63
N LEU A 404 -3.86 -7.53 7.31
CA LEU A 404 -2.69 -6.75 6.92
C LEU A 404 -2.16 -7.19 5.56
N ILE A 405 -2.03 -8.50 5.35
CA ILE A 405 -1.57 -9.05 4.06
C ILE A 405 -2.51 -8.62 2.93
N LYS A 406 -3.83 -8.70 3.15
CA LYS A 406 -4.82 -8.21 2.19
C LYS A 406 -4.65 -6.72 1.90
N ASP A 407 -4.46 -5.89 2.93
CA ASP A 407 -4.24 -4.44 2.74
C ASP A 407 -2.96 -4.16 1.94
N LEU A 408 -1.89 -4.95 2.14
CA LEU A 408 -0.65 -4.85 1.37
C LEU A 408 -0.81 -5.26 -0.10
N TYR A 409 -1.62 -6.28 -0.38
CA TYR A 409 -1.90 -6.73 -1.74
C TYR A 409 -2.89 -5.82 -2.49
N ASP A 410 -3.74 -5.09 -1.79
CA ASP A 410 -4.63 -4.08 -2.40
C ASP A 410 -3.88 -2.78 -2.80
N ILE A 411 -2.64 -2.59 -2.33
CA ILE A 411 -1.88 -1.35 -2.58
C ILE A 411 -1.75 -1.03 -4.07
N PRO A 412 -1.34 -1.94 -4.98
CA PRO A 412 -1.13 -1.59 -6.39
C PRO A 412 -2.38 -1.00 -7.04
N HIS A 413 -3.56 -1.55 -6.73
CA HIS A 413 -4.84 -1.02 -7.20
C HIS A 413 -5.07 0.41 -6.69
N ARG A 414 -4.94 0.63 -5.37
CA ARG A 414 -5.13 1.96 -4.76
C ARG A 414 -4.04 2.97 -5.14
N SER A 415 -2.85 2.50 -5.48
CA SER A 415 -1.71 3.33 -5.88
C SER A 415 -1.99 4.08 -7.17
N CYS A 416 -2.75 3.48 -8.10
CA CYS A 416 -3.15 4.15 -9.34
C CYS A 416 -3.98 5.41 -9.03
N ASP A 417 -5.04 5.27 -8.23
CA ASP A 417 -5.90 6.41 -7.84
C ASP A 417 -5.11 7.45 -7.04
N ARG A 418 -4.20 7.00 -6.17
CA ARG A 418 -3.30 7.89 -5.44
C ARG A 418 -2.39 8.68 -6.38
N LYS A 419 -1.79 8.04 -7.38
CA LYS A 419 -0.94 8.71 -8.39
C LYS A 419 -1.74 9.76 -9.16
N VAL A 420 -2.98 9.46 -9.53
CA VAL A 420 -3.89 10.44 -10.16
C VAL A 420 -4.12 11.63 -9.23
N ASN A 421 -4.47 11.38 -7.96
CA ASN A 421 -4.74 12.43 -6.99
C ASN A 421 -3.52 13.31 -6.70
N GLU A 422 -2.34 12.71 -6.50
CA GLU A 422 -1.09 13.45 -6.30
C GLU A 422 -0.69 14.25 -7.54
N PHE A 423 -0.95 13.70 -8.74
CA PHE A 423 -0.75 14.42 -9.99
C PHE A 423 -1.65 15.66 -10.08
N VAL A 424 -2.95 15.52 -9.78
CA VAL A 424 -3.91 16.63 -9.76
C VAL A 424 -3.49 17.71 -8.75
N LYS A 425 -3.09 17.31 -7.53
CA LYS A 425 -2.56 18.24 -6.52
C LYS A 425 -1.34 19.01 -7.03
N ARG A 426 -0.39 18.31 -7.67
CA ARG A 426 0.81 18.94 -8.24
C ARG A 426 0.46 19.94 -9.36
N VAL A 427 -0.44 19.58 -10.26
CA VAL A 427 -0.89 20.49 -11.34
C VAL A 427 -1.58 21.73 -10.79
N ARG A 428 -2.42 21.59 -9.75
CA ARG A 428 -3.03 22.75 -9.05
C ARG A 428 -1.98 23.62 -8.39
N ALA A 429 -1.04 23.03 -7.66
CA ALA A 429 0.06 23.76 -7.03
C ALA A 429 0.91 24.50 -8.07
N ALA A 430 1.23 23.88 -9.21
CA ALA A 430 1.97 24.51 -10.30
C ALA A 430 1.20 25.69 -10.92
N ARG A 431 -0.13 25.56 -11.11
CA ARG A 431 -0.99 26.65 -11.58
C ARG A 431 -0.98 27.83 -10.61
N ILE A 432 -1.18 27.58 -9.31
CA ILE A 432 -1.20 28.63 -8.28
C ILE A 432 0.16 29.30 -8.16
N HIS A 433 1.25 28.54 -8.18
CA HIS A 433 2.60 29.06 -8.21
C HIS A 433 2.83 29.99 -9.41
N ALA A 434 2.42 29.57 -10.61
CA ALA A 434 2.52 30.39 -11.81
C ALA A 434 1.72 31.70 -11.70
N LEU A 435 0.53 31.65 -11.09
CA LEU A 435 -0.30 32.84 -10.80
C LEU A 435 0.38 33.80 -9.82
N ILE A 436 0.94 33.28 -8.72
CA ILE A 436 1.68 34.08 -7.73
C ILE A 436 2.90 34.75 -8.38
N ILE A 437 3.73 33.99 -9.09
CA ILE A 437 4.94 34.49 -9.75
C ILE A 437 4.60 35.56 -10.80
N SER A 438 3.55 35.34 -11.60
CA SER A 438 3.06 36.30 -12.58
C SER A 438 2.49 37.57 -11.93
N HIS A 439 1.78 37.44 -10.81
CA HIS A 439 1.26 38.57 -10.06
C HIS A 439 2.39 39.42 -9.47
N LEU A 440 3.38 38.80 -8.84
CA LEU A 440 4.57 39.49 -8.33
C LEU A 440 5.31 40.22 -9.47
N LYS A 441 5.47 39.58 -10.63
CA LYS A 441 6.03 40.21 -11.83
C LYS A 441 5.24 41.45 -12.28
N LYS A 442 3.90 41.40 -12.21
CA LYS A 442 3.00 42.49 -12.61
C LYS A 442 3.10 43.70 -11.67
N GLN A 443 3.40 43.48 -10.39
CA GLN A 443 3.59 44.56 -9.41
C GLN A 443 4.97 45.24 -9.50
N MET A 444 5.92 44.70 -10.27
CA MET A 444 7.25 45.28 -10.37
C MET A 444 7.29 46.52 -11.27
N PRO A 445 7.99 47.60 -10.87
CA PRO A 445 8.15 48.79 -11.69
C PRO A 445 9.08 48.53 -12.89
N SER A 446 8.77 49.16 -14.03
CA SER A 446 9.50 48.96 -15.28
C SER A 446 10.92 49.53 -15.29
N MET A 447 11.16 50.66 -14.59
CA MET A 447 12.42 51.43 -14.69
C MET A 447 13.19 51.50 -13.37
N MET A 448 12.75 52.31 -12.40
CA MET A 448 13.49 52.57 -11.15
C MET A 448 12.79 52.01 -9.91
N GLY A 449 13.55 51.80 -8.83
CA GLY A 449 13.02 51.37 -7.54
C GLY A 449 12.69 49.88 -7.43
N LYS A 450 13.18 49.04 -8.36
CA LYS A 450 12.90 47.59 -8.41
C LYS A 450 13.23 46.88 -7.11
N GLN A 451 14.41 47.13 -6.53
CA GLN A 451 14.80 46.49 -5.27
C GLN A 451 13.83 46.84 -4.12
N LYS A 452 13.57 48.13 -3.92
CA LYS A 452 12.64 48.60 -2.88
C LYS A 452 11.22 48.07 -3.07
N ALA A 453 10.75 47.97 -4.33
CA ALA A 453 9.45 47.37 -4.65
C ALA A 453 9.41 45.87 -4.33
N GLN A 454 10.46 45.13 -4.71
CA GLN A 454 10.58 43.71 -4.41
C GLN A 454 10.61 43.46 -2.89
N ASP A 455 11.42 44.22 -2.14
CA ASP A 455 11.50 44.09 -0.68
C ASP A 455 10.14 44.34 -0.02
N LYS A 456 9.38 45.32 -0.54
CA LYS A 456 8.00 45.60 -0.09
C LYS A 456 7.04 44.44 -0.41
N LEU A 457 7.12 43.88 -1.61
CA LEU A 457 6.28 42.73 -2.01
C LEU A 457 6.58 41.49 -1.16
N ILE A 458 7.86 41.25 -0.84
CA ILE A 458 8.30 40.15 0.03
C ILE A 458 7.80 40.36 1.48
N ALA A 459 7.82 41.60 1.97
CA ALA A 459 7.32 41.95 3.28
C ALA A 459 5.79 41.77 3.39
N ASN A 460 5.04 42.11 2.34
CA ASN A 460 3.58 42.04 2.30
C ASN A 460 3.04 40.80 1.56
N LEU A 461 3.81 39.70 1.55
CA LEU A 461 3.48 38.53 0.73
C LEU A 461 2.10 37.93 1.07
N GLU A 462 1.66 38.01 2.33
CA GLU A 462 0.33 37.61 2.79
C GLU A 462 -0.78 38.32 2.02
N GLU A 463 -0.67 39.64 1.89
CA GLU A 463 -1.63 40.45 1.15
C GLU A 463 -1.58 40.13 -0.35
N GLU A 464 -0.39 39.89 -0.90
CA GLU A 464 -0.25 39.53 -2.31
C GLU A 464 -0.86 38.15 -2.61
N PHE A 465 -0.70 37.17 -1.71
CA PHE A 465 -1.36 35.87 -1.82
C PHE A 465 -2.88 36.02 -1.76
N TYR A 466 -3.39 36.83 -0.83
CA TYR A 466 -4.83 37.11 -0.69
C TYR A 466 -5.41 37.76 -1.96
N LYS A 467 -4.68 38.69 -2.59
CA LYS A 467 -5.11 39.30 -3.87
C LYS A 467 -5.22 38.25 -4.98
N VAL A 468 -4.24 37.37 -5.12
CA VAL A 468 -4.27 36.27 -6.10
C VAL A 468 -5.43 35.32 -5.82
N GLN A 469 -5.63 34.98 -4.55
CA GLN A 469 -6.72 34.13 -4.11
C GLN A 469 -8.09 34.70 -4.52
N LEU A 470 -8.34 35.98 -4.21
CA LEU A 470 -9.62 36.63 -4.50
C LEU A 470 -9.84 36.79 -6.01
N ALA A 471 -8.80 37.17 -6.75
CA ALA A 471 -8.89 37.40 -8.20
C ALA A 471 -9.21 36.12 -8.99
N HIS A 472 -8.75 34.95 -8.52
CA HIS A 472 -8.91 33.67 -9.21
C HIS A 472 -9.83 32.67 -8.49
N GLN A 473 -10.46 33.08 -7.37
CA GLN A 473 -11.36 32.26 -6.55
C GLN A 473 -10.73 30.92 -6.12
N LEU A 474 -9.50 30.98 -5.64
CA LEU A 474 -8.71 29.80 -5.29
C LEU A 474 -8.94 29.38 -3.82
N PRO A 475 -8.97 28.08 -3.52
CA PRO A 475 -9.01 27.59 -2.13
C PRO A 475 -7.73 27.98 -1.37
N VAL A 476 -7.86 28.42 -0.12
CA VAL A 476 -6.71 28.76 0.73
C VAL A 476 -5.76 27.56 0.91
N GLY A 477 -6.33 26.36 1.02
CA GLY A 477 -5.56 25.13 1.27
C GLY A 477 -4.58 24.73 0.16
N ASP A 478 -4.75 25.27 -1.05
CA ASP A 478 -3.86 24.95 -2.18
C ASP A 478 -2.64 25.90 -2.25
N PHE A 479 -2.59 26.95 -1.41
CA PHE A 479 -1.45 27.88 -1.36
C PHE A 479 -0.27 27.30 -0.57
N PRO A 480 0.97 27.61 -0.97
CA PRO A 480 2.15 27.14 -0.26
C PRO A 480 2.31 27.83 1.11
N PRO A 481 3.01 27.19 2.08
CA PRO A 481 3.35 27.83 3.33
C PRO A 481 4.14 29.11 3.12
N ILE A 482 3.60 30.24 3.58
CA ILE A 482 4.08 31.56 3.17
C ILE A 482 5.51 31.86 3.61
N ASN A 483 5.91 31.40 4.80
CA ASN A 483 7.25 31.62 5.32
C ASN A 483 8.32 30.93 4.46
N LYS A 484 8.09 29.66 4.11
CA LYS A 484 8.98 28.91 3.23
C LYS A 484 9.04 29.51 1.83
N PHE A 485 7.89 29.95 1.29
CA PHE A 485 7.86 30.65 0.01
C PHE A 485 8.64 31.96 0.07
N ARG A 486 8.48 32.76 1.14
CA ARG A 486 9.17 34.03 1.35
C ARG A 486 10.70 33.84 1.38
N GLU A 487 11.19 32.84 2.11
CA GLU A 487 12.62 32.52 2.18
C GLU A 487 13.18 32.18 0.80
N THR A 488 12.46 31.37 0.04
CA THR A 488 12.87 30.93 -1.29
C THR A 488 12.83 32.07 -2.31
N VAL A 489 11.73 32.83 -2.33
CA VAL A 489 11.48 33.87 -3.34
C VAL A 489 12.48 35.04 -3.22
N ARG A 490 13.02 35.30 -2.02
CA ARG A 490 14.07 36.32 -1.78
C ARG A 490 15.29 36.16 -2.67
N GLY A 491 15.62 34.92 -3.05
CA GLY A 491 16.76 34.62 -3.93
C GLY A 491 16.53 34.96 -5.42
N PHE A 492 15.35 35.46 -5.80
CA PHE A 492 14.98 35.71 -7.19
C PHE A 492 14.79 37.19 -7.48
N ASP A 493 15.07 37.58 -8.73
CA ASP A 493 14.74 38.91 -9.27
C ASP A 493 13.33 38.89 -9.88
N PHE A 494 12.39 39.57 -9.22
CA PHE A 494 10.98 39.55 -9.62
C PHE A 494 10.77 40.20 -10.99
N SER A 495 11.69 41.06 -11.43
CA SER A 495 11.63 41.67 -12.75
C SER A 495 12.00 40.69 -13.88
N LYS A 496 12.57 39.53 -13.56
CA LYS A 496 12.88 38.46 -14.53
C LYS A 496 11.84 37.34 -14.54
N PHE A 497 10.83 37.40 -13.68
CA PHE A 497 9.79 36.40 -13.67
C PHE A 497 9.00 36.38 -14.99
N PRO A 498 8.58 35.19 -15.45
CA PRO A 498 7.71 35.05 -16.61
C PRO A 498 6.34 35.65 -16.32
N LYS A 499 5.65 36.07 -17.38
CA LYS A 499 4.23 36.44 -17.31
C LYS A 499 3.40 35.19 -17.61
N LEU A 500 2.29 35.05 -16.90
CA LEU A 500 1.24 34.09 -17.26
C LEU A 500 0.40 34.70 -18.39
N ASP A 501 0.41 34.06 -19.56
CA ASP A 501 -0.50 34.40 -20.65
C ASP A 501 -1.69 33.44 -20.69
N LYS A 502 -2.68 33.78 -21.53
CA LYS A 502 -3.91 32.99 -21.66
C LYS A 502 -3.63 31.55 -22.13
N ARG A 503 -2.63 31.32 -22.98
CA ARG A 503 -2.30 29.98 -23.49
C ARG A 503 -1.78 29.07 -22.38
N ILE A 504 -0.95 29.60 -21.48
CA ILE A 504 -0.46 28.87 -20.31
C ILE A 504 -1.62 28.52 -19.37
N GLU A 505 -2.51 29.48 -19.10
CA GLU A 505 -3.68 29.26 -18.24
C GLU A 505 -4.67 28.24 -18.84
N ASP A 506 -4.92 28.33 -20.15
CA ASP A 506 -5.73 27.36 -20.90
C ASP A 506 -5.09 25.96 -20.85
N THR A 507 -3.76 25.85 -20.85
CA THR A 507 -3.05 24.56 -20.73
C THR A 507 -3.31 23.91 -19.36
N PHE A 508 -3.19 24.65 -18.25
CA PHE A 508 -3.52 24.12 -16.92
C PHE A 508 -4.99 23.68 -16.82
N THR A 509 -5.89 24.50 -17.38
CA THR A 509 -7.33 24.23 -17.39
C THR A 509 -7.67 22.98 -18.21
N GLN A 510 -7.07 22.85 -19.40
CA GLN A 510 -7.23 21.69 -20.27
C GLN A 510 -6.74 20.41 -19.58
N VAL A 511 -5.60 20.45 -18.88
CA VAL A 511 -5.08 19.28 -18.16
C VAL A 511 -6.04 18.84 -17.05
N LEU A 512 -6.51 19.78 -16.22
CA LEU A 512 -7.37 19.48 -15.07
C LEU A 512 -8.80 19.08 -15.45
N ASN A 513 -9.37 19.72 -16.46
CA ASN A 513 -10.80 19.59 -16.78
C ASN A 513 -11.07 18.75 -18.05
N GLY A 514 -10.05 18.45 -18.84
CA GLY A 514 -10.16 17.67 -20.07
C GLY A 514 -9.27 16.43 -20.03
N ASP A 515 -7.96 16.62 -20.11
CA ASP A 515 -7.01 15.52 -20.35
C ASP A 515 -7.05 14.44 -19.26
N ILE A 516 -7.07 14.82 -17.98
CA ILE A 516 -7.15 13.86 -16.86
C ILE A 516 -8.51 13.15 -16.82
N PRO A 517 -9.67 13.86 -16.82
CA PRO A 517 -10.97 13.19 -16.89
C PRO A 517 -11.13 12.25 -18.09
N ASP A 518 -10.66 12.64 -19.28
CA ASP A 518 -10.76 11.81 -20.48
C ASP A 518 -9.85 10.58 -20.40
N LEU A 519 -8.67 10.72 -19.79
CA LEU A 519 -7.80 9.60 -19.50
C LEU A 519 -8.50 8.60 -18.56
N LEU A 520 -9.10 9.06 -17.46
CA LEU A 520 -9.78 8.17 -16.50
C LEU A 520 -10.99 7.46 -17.14
N LYS A 521 -11.76 8.16 -17.97
CA LYS A 521 -12.87 7.55 -18.74
C LYS A 521 -12.39 6.47 -19.71
N SER A 522 -11.20 6.62 -20.29
CA SER A 522 -10.69 5.66 -21.28
C SER A 522 -10.23 4.32 -20.68
N PHE A 523 -10.07 4.25 -19.35
CA PHE A 523 -9.60 3.06 -18.64
C PHE A 523 -10.64 2.48 -17.66
N ASP A 524 -11.91 2.91 -17.73
CA ASP A 524 -13.02 2.47 -16.88
C ASP A 524 -12.67 2.38 -15.39
N ASN A 525 -12.60 3.52 -14.70
CA ASN A 525 -12.82 3.55 -13.24
C ASN A 525 -14.19 4.19 -12.96
N PRO A 526 -15.28 3.41 -12.81
CA PRO A 526 -16.60 3.94 -12.51
C PRO A 526 -16.74 4.16 -11.00
N PHE A 527 -15.92 5.06 -10.44
CA PHE A 527 -15.85 5.41 -9.00
C PHE A 527 -15.29 4.32 -8.06
#